data_AF-A0AA37WUT1-F1
#
_entry.id   AF-A0AA37WUT1-F1
#
_cell.length_a   1.000
_cell.length_b   1.000
_cell.length_c   1.000
_cell.angle_alpha   90.00
_cell.angle_beta   90.00
_cell.angle_gamma   90.00
#
_symmetry.space_group_name_H-M   'P 1'
#
loop_
_entity.id
_entity.type
_entity.pdbx_description
1 polymer ?
#
loop_
_entity_poly.entity_id
_entity_poly.type
_entity_poly.pdbx_seq_one_letter_code
_entity_poly.pdbx_strand_id
1 'polypeptide(L)' 'MHKVWLLFDPRRTLVALFTFLFILALLIHFILLSTDRFNWLDGPRNNKAAENTITLALPQMPA' A
#
# COMPACT_ATOMS: atom_id res chain seq x y z
N MET A 1 30.88 26.57 -3.67
CA MET A 1 30.40 25.21 -3.30
C MET A 1 30.30 24.26 -4.52
N HIS A 2 31.20 24.32 -5.51
CA HIS A 2 31.20 23.33 -6.62
C HIS A 2 32.16 22.16 -6.37
N LYS A 3 33.09 22.29 -5.41
CA LYS A 3 34.10 21.27 -5.07
C LYS A 3 33.51 19.98 -4.53
N VAL A 4 32.25 19.99 -4.09
CA VAL A 4 31.52 18.78 -3.66
C VAL A 4 31.42 17.77 -4.81
N TRP A 5 31.33 18.23 -6.06
CA TRP A 5 31.32 17.37 -7.26
C TRP A 5 32.69 16.79 -7.65
N LEU A 6 33.79 17.25 -7.05
CA LEU A 6 35.13 16.66 -7.23
C LEU A 6 35.36 15.44 -6.31
N LEU A 7 34.61 15.33 -5.21
CA LEU A 7 34.66 14.21 -4.27
C LEU A 7 33.55 13.18 -4.54
N PHE A 8 32.41 13.64 -5.03
CA PHE A 8 31.26 12.79 -5.29
C PHE A 8 30.98 12.71 -6.78
N ASP A 9 31.15 11.53 -7.37
CA ASP A 9 30.85 11.28 -8.78
C ASP A 9 29.37 11.62 -9.06
N PRO A 10 29.09 12.64 -9.90
CA PRO A 10 27.75 13.23 -10.04
C PRO A 10 26.66 12.21 -10.35
N ARG A 11 27.01 11.24 -11.19
CA ARG A 11 26.12 10.14 -11.59
C ARG A 11 25.70 9.28 -10.40
N ARG A 12 26.67 8.88 -9.56
CA ARG A 12 26.40 8.00 -8.42
C ARG A 12 25.55 8.71 -7.37
N THR A 13 25.84 9.98 -7.11
CA THR A 13 25.10 10.78 -6.12
C THR A 13 23.65 10.98 -6.51
N LEU A 14 23.37 11.27 -7.79
CA LEU A 14 22.01 11.38 -8.30
C LEU A 14 21.28 10.04 -8.18
N VAL A 15 21.90 8.94 -8.62
CA VAL A 15 21.29 7.59 -8.52
C VAL A 15 21.04 7.19 -7.07
N ALA A 16 21.98 7.48 -6.15
CA ALA A 16 21.82 7.19 -4.73
C ALA A 16 20.67 7.99 -4.12
N LEU A 17 20.55 9.27 -4.45
CA LEU A 17 19.46 10.13 -3.99
C LEU A 17 18.12 9.62 -4.53
N PHE A 18 18.01 9.37 -5.83
CA PHE A 18 16.78 8.81 -6.43
C PHE A 18 16.38 7.48 -5.80
N THR A 19 17.33 6.55 -5.68
CA THR A 19 17.07 5.22 -5.09
C THR A 19 16.66 5.36 -3.62
N PHE A 20 17.32 6.22 -2.85
CA PHE A 20 16.98 6.46 -1.45
C PHE A 20 15.57 7.02 -1.29
N LEU A 21 15.22 8.08 -2.04
CA LEU A 21 13.89 8.67 -2.01
C LEU A 21 12.82 7.69 -2.49
N PHE A 22 13.13 6.88 -3.49
CA PHE A 22 12.20 5.88 -4.02
C PHE A 22 11.90 4.77 -3.00
N ILE A 23 12.93 4.22 -2.37
CA ILE A 23 12.77 3.22 -1.30
C ILE A 23 11.98 3.82 -0.14
N LEU A 24 12.31 5.05 0.27
CA LEU A 24 11.61 5.74 1.34
C LEU A 24 10.12 5.95 1.00
N ALA A 25 9.81 6.33 -0.24
CA ALA A 25 8.44 6.46 -0.72
C ALA A 25 7.69 5.12 -0.65
N LEU A 26 8.28 4.04 -1.18
CA LEU A 26 7.66 2.71 -1.10
C LEU A 26 7.40 2.30 0.35
N LEU A 27 8.39 2.47 1.23
CA LEU A 27 8.29 2.10 2.64
C LEU A 27 7.11 2.81 3.32
N ILE A 28 6.92 4.11 3.06
CA ILE A 28 5.77 4.87 3.57
C ILE A 28 4.45 4.32 3.01
N HIS A 29 4.37 4.05 1.69
CA HIS A 29 3.14 3.51 1.08
C HIS A 29 2.78 2.12 1.64
N PHE A 30 3.77 1.24 1.80
CA PHE A 30 3.57 -0.08 2.40
C PHE A 30 3.07 0.01 3.85
N ILE A 31 3.53 0.98 4.63
CA ILE A 31 3.03 1.21 5.99
C ILE A 31 1.56 1.66 5.96
N LEU A 32 1.22 2.61 5.09
CA LEU A 32 -0.17 3.10 4.97
C LEU A 32 -1.11 1.97 4.51
N LEU A 33 -0.68 1.18 3.52
CA LEU A 33 -1.43 0.02 3.02
C LEU A 33 -1.53 -1.12 4.05
N SER A 34 -0.54 -1.32 4.91
CA SER A 34 -0.60 -2.34 5.96
C SER A 34 -1.59 -1.96 7.09
N THR A 35 -1.93 -0.68 7.21
CA THR A 35 -2.78 -0.17 8.30
C THR A 35 -4.26 -0.22 7.92
N ASP A 36 -5.09 -0.91 8.72
CA ASP A 36 -6.56 -1.10 8.51
C ASP A 36 -7.33 0.20 8.19
N ARG A 37 -6.85 1.35 8.70
CA ARG A 37 -7.50 2.66 8.54
C ARG A 37 -7.06 3.45 7.30
N PHE A 38 -5.88 3.17 6.75
CA PHE A 38 -5.30 3.91 5.62
C PHE A 38 -5.07 3.02 4.39
N ASN A 39 -5.43 1.73 4.49
CA ASN A 39 -5.41 0.79 3.39
C ASN A 39 -6.51 1.12 2.38
N TRP A 40 -6.19 1.94 1.39
CA TRP A 40 -7.15 2.31 0.35
C TRP A 40 -7.43 1.18 -0.65
N LEU A 41 -6.66 0.09 -0.65
CA LEU A 41 -6.89 -1.08 -1.49
C LEU A 41 -7.94 -2.04 -0.91
N ASP A 42 -8.10 -2.07 0.41
CA ASP A 42 -9.08 -2.93 1.10
C ASP A 42 -10.50 -2.33 1.08
N GLY A 43 -10.64 -1.09 0.57
CA GLY A 43 -11.90 -0.35 0.60
C GLY A 43 -12.37 -0.07 2.03
N PRO A 44 -13.49 0.64 2.24
CA PRO A 44 -14.15 0.56 3.53
C PRO A 44 -14.36 -0.92 3.83
N ARG A 45 -13.97 -1.41 5.02
CA ARG A 45 -14.43 -2.70 5.56
C ARG A 45 -15.95 -2.68 5.71
N ASN A 46 -16.65 -2.59 4.59
CA ASN A 46 -17.96 -3.13 4.44
C ASN A 46 -17.74 -4.64 4.49
N ASN A 47 -17.85 -5.20 5.68
CA ASN A 47 -18.11 -6.63 5.88
C ASN A 47 -19.48 -7.04 5.26
N LYS A 48 -19.85 -6.46 4.11
CA LYS A 48 -20.87 -6.83 3.14
C LYS A 48 -20.35 -7.88 2.15
N ALA A 49 -19.06 -8.22 2.17
CA ALA A 49 -18.49 -9.31 1.37
C ALA A 49 -18.61 -10.70 2.05
N ALA A 50 -19.27 -10.80 3.20
CA ALA A 50 -19.67 -12.06 3.84
C ALA A 50 -21.20 -12.24 3.94
N GLU A 51 -21.99 -11.46 3.19
CA GLU A 51 -23.47 -11.51 3.23
C GLU A 51 -24.08 -12.06 1.92
N ASN A 52 -23.32 -12.77 1.09
CA ASN A 52 -23.84 -13.33 -0.17
C ASN A 52 -23.72 -14.85 -0.31
N THR A 53 -23.31 -15.58 0.74
CA THR A 53 -23.02 -17.02 0.60
C THR A 53 -24.10 -17.94 1.16
N ILE A 54 -25.05 -17.51 2.01
CA ILE A 54 -26.01 -18.46 2.60
C ILE A 54 -27.42 -17.87 2.77
N THR A 55 -28.10 -17.56 1.67
CA THR A 55 -29.57 -17.40 1.67
C THR A 55 -30.25 -18.26 0.60
N LEU A 56 -29.55 -19.25 0.05
CA LEU A 56 -30.14 -20.30 -0.81
C LEU A 56 -30.54 -21.56 -0.02
N ALA A 57 -30.56 -21.53 1.31
CA ALA A 57 -30.96 -22.65 2.14
C ALA A 57 -32.43 -22.54 2.59
N LEU A 58 -33.28 -23.19 1.77
CA LEU A 58 -34.62 -23.74 2.02
C LEU A 58 -35.83 -22.80 2.26
N PRO A 59 -36.86 -22.90 1.40
CA PRO A 59 -38.23 -22.50 1.72
C PRO A 59 -38.70 -23.16 3.01
N GLN A 60 -39.21 -22.35 3.91
CA GLN A 60 -39.80 -22.74 5.18
C GLN A 60 -41.06 -23.58 4.90
N MET A 61 -41.13 -24.83 5.36
CA MET A 61 -42.39 -25.58 5.44
C MET A 61 -42.86 -25.62 6.90
N PRO A 62 -43.93 -24.91 7.27
CA PRO A 62 -44.66 -25.17 8.51
C PRO A 62 -45.54 -26.42 8.34
N ALA A 63 -45.56 -27.26 9.38
CA ALA A 63 -46.44 -28.43 9.52
C ALA A 63 -47.91 -28.04 9.74
#